data_AF-A0A6A6LU58-F1
#
_entry.id   AF-A0A6A6LU58-F1
#
_cell.length_a   1.000
_cell.length_b   1.000
_cell.length_c   1.000
_cell.angle_alpha   90.00
_cell.angle_beta   90.00
_cell.angle_gamma   90.00
#
_symmetry.space_group_name_H-M   'P 1'
#
loop_
_entity.id
_entity.type
_entity.pdbx_description
1 polymer ?
#
loop_
_entity_poly.entity_id
_entity_poly.type
_entity_poly.pdbx_seq_one_letter_code
_entity_poly.pdbx_strand_id
1 'polypeptide(L)'
;MTKKDFDAVRESMHSAISLNKAEVLDFVLNDFSEGYLSLSFENRRKLLTMLAQVYDLNRTQVRDLIKQYLGLELPGSNASESSTVDEEAMLSSFYRLERNLRQVLKPAYELLFERLNNHHGGLRFLSILRADILSILEEENIGSLQVLDSCLKEKLNAWLSPAALELQQITWDDPASLLEKIAAYEAVHPISNLLDLKRRLGVGRLCFGYLHPAIPGEPLIFMEVALLKNVAQTIHEVLWDAPPIVESEATCAFLFYIINSVSTTSHEVK
;
A
#
# COMPACT_ATOMS: atom_id res chain seq x y z
N MET A 1 -25.69 0.85 -11.64
CA MET A 1 -25.34 -0.58 -11.61
C MET A 1 -26.43 -1.36 -10.91
N THR A 2 -26.61 -2.61 -11.32
CA THR A 2 -27.69 -3.47 -10.83
C THR A 2 -27.27 -4.20 -9.55
N LYS A 3 -28.24 -4.62 -8.74
CA LYS A 3 -28.00 -5.46 -7.54
C LYS A 3 -27.22 -6.74 -7.87
N LYS A 4 -27.41 -7.27 -9.08
CA LYS A 4 -26.72 -8.45 -9.60
C LYS A 4 -25.20 -8.25 -9.72
N ASP A 5 -24.77 -7.04 -10.08
CA ASP A 5 -23.35 -6.70 -10.23
C ASP A 5 -22.67 -6.68 -8.85
N PHE A 6 -23.33 -6.11 -7.84
CA PHE A 6 -22.83 -6.10 -6.46
C PHE A 6 -22.70 -7.51 -5.89
N ASP A 7 -23.72 -8.35 -6.06
CA ASP A 7 -23.68 -9.73 -5.57
C ASP A 7 -22.56 -10.53 -6.24
N ALA A 8 -22.32 -10.33 -7.54
CA ALA A 8 -21.20 -10.97 -8.25
C ALA A 8 -19.83 -10.58 -7.66
N VAL A 9 -19.59 -9.27 -7.43
CA VAL A 9 -18.34 -8.78 -6.83
C VAL A 9 -18.16 -9.28 -5.39
N ARG A 10 -19.26 -9.41 -4.63
CA ARG A 10 -19.20 -10.03 -3.30
C ARG A 10 -18.76 -11.49 -3.39
N GLU A 11 -19.31 -12.27 -4.31
CA GLU A 11 -18.95 -13.68 -4.44
C GLU A 11 -17.51 -13.86 -4.91
N SER A 12 -17.00 -12.98 -5.79
CA SER A 12 -15.58 -13.00 -6.17
C SER A 12 -14.67 -12.63 -5.01
N MET A 13 -15.04 -11.65 -4.18
CA MET A 13 -14.34 -11.33 -2.92
C MET A 13 -14.33 -12.53 -1.96
N HIS A 14 -15.46 -13.19 -1.76
CA HIS A 14 -15.56 -14.37 -0.89
C HIS A 14 -14.67 -15.51 -1.41
N SER A 15 -14.71 -15.73 -2.72
CA SER A 15 -13.88 -16.72 -3.40
C SER A 15 -12.40 -16.39 -3.25
N ALA A 16 -12.02 -15.12 -3.41
CA ALA A 16 -10.64 -14.65 -3.24
C ALA A 16 -10.10 -14.87 -1.83
N ILE A 17 -10.95 -14.97 -0.80
CA ILE A 17 -10.56 -15.27 0.58
C ILE A 17 -10.56 -16.79 0.85
N SER A 18 -11.54 -17.52 0.33
CA SER A 18 -11.77 -18.94 0.66
C SER A 18 -11.05 -19.95 -0.25
N LEU A 19 -10.69 -19.57 -1.48
CA LEU A 19 -10.04 -20.47 -2.44
C LEU A 19 -8.64 -20.88 -1.98
N ASN A 20 -8.34 -22.18 -2.08
CA ASN A 20 -7.00 -22.73 -1.86
C ASN A 20 -6.28 -23.14 -3.16
N LYS A 21 -6.97 -23.10 -4.31
CA LYS A 21 -6.38 -23.49 -5.60
C LYS A 21 -5.72 -22.28 -6.28
N ALA A 22 -4.39 -22.35 -6.44
CA ALA A 22 -3.60 -21.28 -7.03
C ALA A 22 -3.96 -20.99 -8.50
N GLU A 23 -4.32 -22.01 -9.29
CA GLU A 23 -4.56 -21.90 -10.74
C GLU A 23 -5.74 -20.98 -11.12
N VAL A 24 -6.71 -20.82 -10.23
CA VAL A 24 -7.92 -19.99 -10.48
C VAL A 24 -7.83 -18.66 -9.73
N LEU A 25 -6.85 -18.51 -8.84
CA LEU A 25 -6.79 -17.38 -7.91
C LEU A 25 -6.57 -16.05 -8.65
N ASP A 26 -5.67 -16.02 -9.63
CA ASP A 26 -5.38 -14.79 -10.39
C ASP A 26 -6.58 -14.28 -11.18
N PHE A 27 -7.37 -15.20 -11.76
CA PHE A 27 -8.60 -14.83 -12.45
C PHE A 27 -9.62 -14.22 -11.48
N VAL A 28 -9.78 -14.83 -10.30
CA VAL A 28 -10.72 -14.35 -9.27
C VAL A 28 -10.28 -13.00 -8.69
N LEU A 29 -8.98 -12.78 -8.49
CA LEU A 29 -8.46 -11.50 -8.03
C LEU A 29 -8.64 -10.39 -9.07
N ASN A 30 -8.44 -10.70 -10.35
CA ASN A 30 -8.73 -9.76 -11.44
C ASN A 30 -10.22 -9.41 -11.52
N ASP A 31 -11.10 -10.42 -11.53
CA ASP A 31 -12.55 -10.23 -11.55
C ASP A 31 -13.04 -9.42 -10.35
N PHE A 32 -12.50 -9.69 -9.15
CA PHE A 32 -12.75 -8.88 -7.96
C PHE A 32 -12.29 -7.43 -8.12
N SER A 33 -11.06 -7.22 -8.62
CA SER A 33 -10.47 -5.87 -8.74
C SER A 33 -11.20 -5.02 -9.77
N GLU A 34 -11.46 -5.55 -10.96
CA GLU A 34 -12.23 -4.88 -12.02
C GLU A 34 -13.68 -4.65 -11.58
N GLY A 35 -14.29 -5.68 -10.98
CA GLY A 35 -15.62 -5.62 -10.41
C GLY A 35 -15.74 -4.51 -9.37
N TYR A 36 -14.82 -4.43 -8.42
CA TYR A 36 -14.77 -3.40 -7.39
C TYR A 36 -14.65 -1.99 -8.00
N LEU A 37 -13.78 -1.81 -8.98
CA LEU A 37 -13.59 -0.52 -9.65
C LEU A 37 -14.84 -0.09 -10.43
N SER A 38 -15.61 -1.04 -10.96
CA SER A 38 -16.87 -0.71 -11.62
C SER A 38 -17.95 -0.21 -10.64
N LEU A 39 -17.91 -0.61 -9.36
CA LEU A 39 -18.92 -0.27 -8.34
C LEU A 39 -19.03 1.24 -8.07
N SER A 40 -20.25 1.70 -7.81
CA SER A 40 -20.49 3.04 -7.25
C SER A 40 -19.91 3.15 -5.84
N PHE A 41 -19.57 4.37 -5.42
CA PHE A 41 -19.02 4.65 -4.09
C PHE A 41 -19.87 4.06 -2.95
N GLU A 42 -21.21 4.18 -3.03
CA GLU A 42 -22.12 3.60 -2.03
C GLU A 42 -22.02 2.06 -1.95
N ASN A 43 -21.83 1.40 -3.10
CA ASN A 43 -21.69 -0.06 -3.15
C ASN A 43 -20.29 -0.49 -2.68
N ARG A 44 -19.24 0.25 -3.03
CA ARG A 44 -17.89 0.02 -2.49
C ARG A 44 -17.88 0.15 -0.97
N ARG A 45 -18.54 1.18 -0.43
CA ARG A 45 -18.74 1.37 1.00
C ARG A 45 -19.43 0.18 1.67
N LYS A 46 -20.54 -0.32 1.10
CA LYS A 46 -21.23 -1.52 1.60
C LYS A 46 -20.32 -2.75 1.60
N LEU A 47 -19.55 -2.93 0.53
CA LEU A 47 -18.63 -4.06 0.38
C LEU A 47 -17.47 -4.02 1.38
N LEU A 48 -16.83 -2.85 1.54
CA LEU A 48 -15.74 -2.65 2.51
C LEU A 48 -16.23 -2.83 3.96
N THR A 49 -17.43 -2.35 4.26
CA THR A 49 -18.04 -2.55 5.59
C THR A 49 -18.30 -4.03 5.84
N MET A 50 -18.78 -4.77 4.84
CA MET A 50 -18.94 -6.22 4.92
C MET A 50 -17.61 -6.94 5.07
N LEU A 51 -16.57 -6.53 4.33
CA LEU A 51 -15.22 -7.07 4.46
C LEU A 51 -14.73 -6.94 5.91
N ALA A 52 -14.87 -5.75 6.49
CA ALA A 52 -14.45 -5.45 7.85
C ALA A 52 -15.27 -6.15 8.95
N GLN A 53 -16.52 -6.54 8.69
CA GLN A 53 -17.41 -7.14 9.70
C GLN A 53 -17.48 -8.66 9.60
N VAL A 54 -17.59 -9.20 8.39
CA VAL A 54 -17.81 -10.62 8.13
C VAL A 54 -16.50 -11.40 8.08
N TYR A 55 -15.44 -10.80 7.55
CA TYR A 55 -14.13 -11.44 7.36
C TYR A 55 -13.09 -11.01 8.38
N ASP A 56 -13.56 -10.54 9.53
CA ASP A 56 -12.74 -10.24 10.71
C ASP A 56 -12.40 -11.54 11.47
N LEU A 57 -12.24 -11.46 12.79
CA LEU A 57 -11.92 -12.58 13.65
C LEU A 57 -13.12 -13.50 13.90
N ASN A 58 -12.85 -14.80 13.91
CA ASN A 58 -13.77 -15.79 14.46
C ASN A 58 -13.79 -15.71 15.99
N ARG A 59 -14.63 -14.83 16.54
CA ARG A 59 -14.72 -14.55 17.99
C ARG A 59 -15.06 -15.78 18.83
N THR A 60 -15.76 -16.78 18.28
CA THR A 60 -16.06 -18.02 19.03
C THR A 60 -14.80 -18.86 19.19
N GLN A 61 -14.04 -19.05 18.11
CA GLN A 61 -12.77 -19.77 18.14
C GLN A 61 -11.72 -19.09 19.02
N VAL A 62 -11.62 -17.74 18.97
CA VAL A 62 -10.75 -16.97 19.87
C VAL A 62 -11.11 -17.26 21.33
N ARG A 63 -12.40 -17.19 21.67
CA ARG A 63 -12.87 -17.40 23.04
C ARG A 63 -12.56 -18.81 23.55
N ASP A 64 -12.69 -19.82 22.70
CA ASP A 64 -12.43 -21.20 23.12
C ASP A 64 -10.93 -21.47 23.32
N LEU A 65 -10.05 -20.89 22.50
CA LEU A 65 -8.60 -20.95 22.72
C LEU A 65 -8.15 -20.20 23.98
N ILE A 66 -8.75 -19.04 24.28
CA ILE A 66 -8.45 -18.30 25.51
C ILE A 66 -8.86 -19.12 26.75
N LYS A 67 -10.01 -19.80 26.73
CA LYS A 67 -10.40 -20.71 27.84
C LYS A 67 -9.38 -21.83 28.03
N GLN A 68 -8.88 -22.41 26.94
CA GLN A 68 -7.84 -23.45 27.01
C GLN A 68 -6.54 -22.90 27.59
N TYR A 69 -6.14 -21.69 27.19
CA TYR A 69 -4.95 -21.02 27.70
C TYR A 69 -5.04 -20.70 29.20
N LEU A 70 -6.17 -20.16 29.65
CA LEU A 70 -6.42 -19.85 31.07
C LEU A 70 -6.58 -21.10 31.94
N GLY A 71 -6.89 -22.26 31.33
CA GLY A 71 -7.00 -23.54 32.02
C GLY A 71 -5.66 -24.23 32.30
N LEU A 72 -4.55 -23.73 31.73
CA LEU A 72 -3.21 -24.23 32.03
C LEU A 72 -2.69 -23.60 33.33
N GLU A 73 -2.12 -24.43 34.21
CA GLU A 73 -1.40 -23.94 35.38
C GLU A 73 -0.13 -23.19 34.94
N LEU A 74 0.22 -22.09 35.61
CA LEU A 74 1.43 -21.36 35.27
C LEU A 74 2.67 -22.12 35.76
N PRO A 75 3.74 -22.21 34.94
CA PRO A 75 4.99 -22.78 35.39
C PRO A 75 5.52 -21.97 36.58
N GLY A 76 5.72 -22.66 37.71
CA GLY A 76 6.20 -22.06 38.96
C GLY A 76 5.16 -21.78 40.05
N SER A 77 3.86 -22.04 39.83
CA SER A 77 2.84 -21.82 40.88
C SER A 77 2.88 -22.87 42.01
N ASN A 78 3.50 -24.03 41.79
CA ASN A 78 3.68 -25.10 42.77
C ASN A 78 5.15 -25.54 42.77
N ALA A 79 6.00 -24.84 43.52
CA ALA A 79 7.43 -25.17 43.68
C ALA A 79 7.64 -26.41 44.56
N SER A 80 7.13 -27.57 44.14
CA SER A 80 7.34 -28.84 44.81
C SER A 80 7.39 -29.97 43.76
N GLU A 81 8.62 -30.32 43.38
CA GLU A 81 8.98 -31.57 42.69
C GLU A 81 8.27 -31.87 41.35
N SER A 82 8.25 -30.93 40.40
CA SER A 82 8.08 -31.27 38.99
C SER A 82 9.41 -31.74 38.40
N SER A 83 9.42 -32.88 37.70
CA SER A 83 10.59 -33.31 36.95
C SER A 83 10.87 -32.30 35.82
N THR A 84 12.14 -32.08 35.45
CA THR A 84 12.51 -31.17 34.34
C THR A 84 11.80 -31.52 33.03
N VAL A 85 11.40 -32.78 32.88
CA VAL A 85 10.66 -33.32 31.71
C VAL A 85 9.20 -32.87 31.72
N ASP A 86 8.57 -32.74 32.89
CA ASP A 86 7.17 -32.29 33.01
C ASP A 86 7.04 -30.78 32.72
N GLU A 87 8.03 -29.97 33.12
CA GLU A 87 8.07 -28.54 32.84
C GLU A 87 8.22 -28.25 31.34
N GLU A 88 9.07 -28.99 30.64
CA GLU A 88 9.29 -28.81 29.20
C GLU A 88 8.04 -29.23 28.38
N ALA A 89 7.36 -30.32 28.78
CA ALA A 89 6.09 -30.72 28.19
C ALA A 89 4.99 -29.67 28.41
N MET A 90 4.94 -29.05 29.59
CA MET A 90 4.00 -28.00 29.93
C MET A 90 4.24 -26.73 29.09
N LEU A 91 5.49 -26.28 29.01
CA LEU A 91 5.90 -25.14 28.17
C LEU A 91 5.60 -25.39 26.68
N SER A 92 5.80 -26.62 26.20
CA SER A 92 5.45 -26.98 24.82
C SER A 92 3.94 -26.78 24.52
N SER A 93 3.08 -27.03 25.51
CA SER A 93 1.64 -26.82 25.40
C SER A 93 1.29 -25.33 25.35
N PHE A 94 1.96 -24.51 26.18
CA PHE A 94 1.86 -23.04 26.10
C PHE A 94 2.28 -22.53 24.72
N TYR A 95 3.45 -22.91 24.22
CA TYR A 95 3.93 -22.45 22.90
C TYR A 95 2.97 -22.82 21.76
N ARG A 96 2.37 -24.01 21.80
CA ARG A 96 1.37 -24.43 20.81
C ARG A 96 0.09 -23.60 20.89
N LEU A 97 -0.43 -23.35 22.10
CA LEU A 97 -1.62 -22.52 22.29
C LEU A 97 -1.37 -21.07 21.91
N GLU A 98 -0.25 -20.48 22.30
CA GLU A 98 0.11 -19.11 21.93
C GLU A 98 0.28 -18.97 20.43
N ARG A 99 0.91 -19.94 19.77
CA ARG A 99 0.98 -19.98 18.31
C ARG A 99 -0.42 -20.04 17.69
N ASN A 100 -1.29 -20.90 18.17
CA ASN A 100 -2.66 -21.02 17.68
C ASN A 100 -3.47 -19.72 17.92
N LEU A 101 -3.31 -19.10 19.09
CA LEU A 101 -3.97 -17.84 19.42
C LEU A 101 -3.48 -16.72 18.49
N ARG A 102 -2.18 -16.64 18.22
CA ARG A 102 -1.63 -15.69 17.22
C ARG A 102 -2.22 -15.92 15.83
N GLN A 103 -2.44 -17.17 15.42
CA GLN A 103 -3.05 -17.47 14.12
C GLN A 103 -4.54 -17.09 14.07
N VAL A 104 -5.30 -17.39 15.12
CA VAL A 104 -6.75 -17.12 15.15
C VAL A 104 -7.05 -15.63 15.37
N LEU A 105 -6.11 -14.87 15.94
CA LEU A 105 -6.16 -13.41 16.04
C LEU A 105 -5.80 -12.69 14.73
N LYS A 106 -5.49 -13.42 13.65
CA LYS A 106 -5.36 -12.84 12.31
C LYS A 106 -6.73 -12.79 11.63
N PRO A 107 -7.16 -11.62 11.14
CA PRO A 107 -8.42 -11.50 10.41
C PRO A 107 -8.34 -12.17 9.04
N ALA A 108 -9.46 -12.69 8.54
CA ALA A 108 -9.49 -13.38 7.25
C ALA A 108 -9.22 -12.44 6.06
N TYR A 109 -9.54 -11.15 6.18
CA TYR A 109 -9.18 -10.14 5.18
C TYR A 109 -7.66 -9.90 5.04
N GLU A 110 -6.84 -10.29 6.03
CA GLU A 110 -5.36 -10.19 5.92
C GLU A 110 -4.84 -11.06 4.77
N LEU A 111 -5.44 -12.25 4.60
CA LEU A 111 -5.11 -13.17 3.51
C LEU A 111 -5.49 -12.59 2.14
N LEU A 112 -6.60 -11.85 2.05
CA LEU A 112 -6.98 -11.14 0.82
C LEU A 112 -5.91 -10.12 0.44
N PHE A 113 -5.43 -9.33 1.41
CA PHE A 113 -4.40 -8.32 1.15
C PHE A 113 -3.09 -8.97 0.69
N GLU A 114 -2.67 -10.07 1.30
CA GLU A 114 -1.46 -10.80 0.89
C GLU A 114 -1.60 -11.37 -0.53
N ARG A 115 -2.77 -11.91 -0.87
CA ARG A 115 -3.08 -12.41 -2.22
C ARG A 115 -3.07 -11.30 -3.25
N LEU A 116 -3.68 -10.16 -2.94
CA LEU A 116 -3.65 -8.97 -3.80
C LEU A 116 -2.23 -8.44 -3.97
N ASN A 117 -1.42 -8.39 -2.91
CA ASN A 117 -0.03 -7.92 -3.01
C ASN A 117 0.82 -8.78 -3.96
N ASN A 118 0.60 -10.10 -3.96
CA ASN A 118 1.31 -11.02 -4.85
C ASN A 118 0.76 -11.01 -6.29
N HIS A 119 -0.39 -10.37 -6.51
CA HIS A 119 -1.02 -10.26 -7.81
C HIS A 119 -0.47 -9.04 -8.58
N HIS A 120 -0.33 -9.17 -9.89
CA HIS A 120 0.17 -8.10 -10.74
C HIS A 120 -0.72 -6.86 -10.65
N GLY A 121 -0.14 -5.70 -10.27
CA GLY A 121 -0.89 -4.46 -10.08
C GLY A 121 -1.76 -4.41 -8.81
N GLY A 122 -1.75 -5.45 -7.97
CA GLY A 122 -2.60 -5.49 -6.79
C GLY A 122 -2.17 -4.53 -5.69
N LEU A 123 -0.88 -4.15 -5.60
CA LEU A 123 -0.42 -3.11 -4.67
C LEU A 123 -1.01 -1.73 -4.99
N ARG A 124 -1.19 -1.43 -6.29
CA ARG A 124 -1.92 -0.23 -6.73
C ARG A 124 -3.40 -0.32 -6.33
N PHE A 125 -4.03 -1.46 -6.55
CA PHE A 125 -5.42 -1.68 -6.16
C PHE A 125 -5.64 -1.56 -4.63
N LEU A 126 -4.72 -2.09 -3.82
CA LEU A 126 -4.73 -1.93 -2.36
C LEU A 126 -4.63 -0.46 -1.93
N SER A 127 -3.87 0.35 -2.68
CA SER A 127 -3.80 1.80 -2.43
C SER A 127 -5.13 2.50 -2.75
N ILE A 128 -5.83 2.08 -3.80
CA ILE A 128 -7.19 2.56 -4.13
C ILE A 128 -8.19 2.14 -3.05
N LEU A 129 -8.16 0.87 -2.62
CA LEU A 129 -9.00 0.38 -1.53
C LEU A 129 -8.80 1.21 -0.26
N ARG A 130 -7.55 1.50 0.10
CA ARG A 130 -7.25 2.35 1.26
C ARG A 130 -7.78 3.77 1.10
N ALA A 131 -7.64 4.36 -0.09
CA ALA A 131 -8.18 5.68 -0.39
C ALA A 131 -9.71 5.71 -0.17
N ASP A 132 -10.42 4.71 -0.69
CA ASP A 132 -11.87 4.58 -0.49
C ASP A 132 -12.23 4.40 1.00
N ILE A 133 -11.47 3.60 1.76
CA ILE A 133 -11.68 3.42 3.20
C ILE A 133 -11.52 4.75 3.96
N LEU A 134 -10.47 5.52 3.64
CA LEU A 134 -10.23 6.82 4.28
C LEU A 134 -11.35 7.81 3.99
N SER A 135 -11.78 7.91 2.72
CA SER A 135 -12.92 8.76 2.34
C SER A 135 -14.21 8.39 3.08
N ILE A 136 -14.47 7.09 3.28
CA ILE A 136 -15.63 6.63 4.06
C ILE A 136 -15.49 6.99 5.55
N LEU A 137 -14.29 6.86 6.11
CA LEU A 137 -14.01 7.18 7.52
C LEU A 137 -14.11 8.68 7.81
N GLU A 138 -13.85 9.53 6.82
CA GLU A 138 -14.07 10.98 6.90
C GLU A 138 -15.57 11.33 6.97
N GLU A 139 -16.42 10.61 6.24
CA GLU A 139 -17.88 10.79 6.29
C GLU A 139 -18.50 10.19 7.56
N GLU A 140 -18.10 8.97 7.93
CA GLU A 140 -18.69 8.21 9.02
C GLU A 140 -17.65 7.40 9.80
N ASN A 141 -17.63 7.59 11.11
CA ASN A 141 -16.72 6.88 12.00
C ASN A 141 -17.23 5.46 12.31
N ILE A 142 -16.80 4.49 11.50
CA ILE A 142 -17.16 3.07 11.64
C ILE A 142 -15.97 2.30 12.23
N GLY A 143 -16.08 1.85 13.48
CA GLY A 143 -14.98 1.19 14.19
C GLY A 143 -14.40 -0.05 13.49
N SER A 144 -15.22 -0.85 12.79
CA SER A 144 -14.72 -1.99 12.02
C SER A 144 -13.83 -1.58 10.84
N LEU A 145 -14.15 -0.46 10.17
CA LEU A 145 -13.33 0.07 9.08
C LEU A 145 -12.02 0.68 9.59
N GLN A 146 -11.98 1.24 10.79
CA GLN A 146 -10.73 1.73 11.39
C GLN A 146 -9.74 0.61 11.65
N VAL A 147 -10.22 -0.55 12.12
CA VAL A 147 -9.38 -1.74 12.30
C VAL A 147 -8.88 -2.25 10.95
N LEU A 148 -9.74 -2.27 9.93
CA LEU A 148 -9.37 -2.63 8.56
C LEU A 148 -8.29 -1.70 7.98
N ASP A 149 -8.46 -0.37 8.09
CA ASP A 149 -7.45 0.61 7.66
C ASP A 149 -6.13 0.42 8.42
N SER A 150 -6.18 0.24 9.74
CA SER A 150 -4.97 0.05 10.54
C SER A 150 -4.17 -1.17 10.07
N CYS A 151 -4.86 -2.29 9.83
CA CYS A 151 -4.23 -3.51 9.30
C CYS A 151 -3.65 -3.28 7.89
N LEU A 152 -4.41 -2.64 6.99
CA LEU A 152 -3.96 -2.36 5.63
C LEU A 152 -2.77 -1.38 5.61
N LYS A 153 -2.78 -0.36 6.47
CA LYS A 153 -1.70 0.61 6.64
C LYS A 153 -0.41 -0.08 7.10
N GLU A 154 -0.48 -0.97 8.09
CA GLU A 154 0.68 -1.74 8.55
C GLU A 154 1.31 -2.57 7.41
N LYS A 155 0.47 -3.25 6.62
CA LYS A 155 0.91 -4.04 5.48
C LYS A 155 1.53 -3.16 4.39
N LEU A 156 0.88 -2.07 4.01
CA LEU A 156 1.40 -1.12 3.02
C LEU A 156 2.72 -0.49 3.46
N ASN A 157 2.89 -0.16 4.75
CA ASN A 157 4.17 0.33 5.27
C ASN A 157 5.30 -0.70 5.15
N ALA A 158 4.99 -1.98 5.34
CA ALA A 158 5.96 -3.05 5.17
C ALA A 158 6.31 -3.27 3.68
N TRP A 159 5.31 -3.25 2.80
CA TRP A 159 5.50 -3.50 1.37
C TRP A 159 6.14 -2.31 0.64
N LEU A 160 5.76 -1.08 0.97
CA LEU A 160 6.30 0.16 0.39
C LEU A 160 7.48 0.70 1.20
N SER A 161 8.24 -0.19 1.85
CA SER A 161 9.42 0.23 2.62
C SER A 161 10.50 0.82 1.69
N PRO A 162 11.32 1.78 2.16
CA PRO A 162 12.39 2.36 1.33
C PRO A 162 13.38 1.34 0.77
N ALA A 163 13.55 0.19 1.44
CA ALA A 163 14.42 -0.90 0.97
C ALA A 163 13.86 -1.63 -0.26
N ALA A 164 12.56 -1.50 -0.56
CA ALA A 164 11.92 -2.08 -1.73
C ALA A 164 11.81 -1.10 -2.92
N LEU A 165 12.28 0.14 -2.75
CA LEU A 165 12.21 1.18 -3.78
C LEU A 165 13.52 1.23 -4.57
N GLU A 166 13.37 1.34 -5.89
CA GLU A 166 14.48 1.48 -6.82
C GLU A 166 14.60 2.95 -7.23
N LEU A 167 15.80 3.51 -7.04
CA LEU A 167 16.12 4.85 -7.52
C LEU A 167 16.50 4.77 -9.01
N GLN A 168 15.70 5.41 -9.86
CA GLN A 168 15.94 5.51 -11.29
C GLN A 168 16.17 6.98 -11.67
N GLN A 169 17.16 7.25 -12.53
CA GLN A 169 17.27 8.54 -13.19
C GLN A 169 16.24 8.61 -14.32
N ILE A 170 15.42 9.67 -14.29
CA ILE A 170 14.41 9.94 -15.29
C ILE A 170 14.95 10.98 -16.26
N THR A 171 14.84 10.67 -17.55
CA THR A 171 15.37 11.42 -18.68
C THR A 171 14.26 11.70 -19.69
N TRP A 172 14.55 12.55 -20.68
CA TRP A 172 13.61 12.81 -21.77
C TRP A 172 13.32 11.58 -22.64
N ASP A 173 14.21 10.58 -22.62
CA ASP A 173 14.08 9.37 -23.43
C ASP A 173 13.24 8.27 -22.75
N ASP A 174 12.82 8.49 -21.49
CA ASP A 174 11.93 7.58 -20.78
C ASP A 174 10.50 7.56 -21.36
N PRO A 175 9.70 6.50 -21.08
CA PRO A 175 8.36 6.37 -21.65
C PRO A 175 7.47 7.59 -21.39
N ALA A 176 6.77 8.05 -22.43
CA ALA A 176 5.88 9.21 -22.33
C ALA A 176 4.80 9.06 -21.23
N SER A 177 4.37 7.82 -20.95
CA SER A 177 3.44 7.51 -19.86
C SER A 177 3.98 7.79 -18.46
N LEU A 178 5.30 7.67 -18.25
CA LEU A 178 5.97 8.05 -17.01
C LEU A 178 6.07 9.57 -16.93
N LEU A 179 6.48 10.21 -18.03
CA LEU A 179 6.64 11.67 -18.13
C LEU A 179 5.33 12.42 -17.91
N GLU A 180 4.21 11.90 -18.43
CA GLU A 180 2.87 12.44 -18.22
C GLU A 180 2.48 12.43 -16.74
N LYS A 181 2.80 11.35 -16.01
CA LYS A 181 2.53 11.26 -14.57
C LYS A 181 3.37 12.24 -13.78
N ILE A 182 4.64 12.42 -14.11
CA ILE A 182 5.50 13.43 -13.47
C ILE A 182 4.89 14.82 -13.66
N ALA A 183 4.46 15.15 -14.88
CA ALA A 183 3.81 16.42 -15.16
C ALA A 183 2.48 16.60 -14.39
N ALA A 184 1.70 15.53 -14.25
CA ALA A 184 0.45 15.55 -13.49
C ALA A 184 0.67 15.65 -11.96
N TYR A 185 1.77 15.10 -11.45
CA TYR A 185 2.08 15.03 -10.03
C TYR A 185 2.89 16.21 -9.51
N GLU A 186 3.37 17.08 -10.40
CA GLU A 186 4.04 18.31 -10.04
C GLU A 186 3.06 19.31 -9.39
N ALA A 187 2.93 19.17 -8.07
CA ALA A 187 2.01 19.97 -7.25
C ALA A 187 2.59 21.33 -6.82
N VAL A 188 3.91 21.51 -6.88
CA VAL A 188 4.58 22.72 -6.37
C VAL A 188 4.70 23.77 -7.49
N HIS A 189 5.06 23.34 -8.70
CA HIS A 189 5.30 24.19 -9.85
C HIS A 189 4.70 23.59 -11.13
N PRO A 190 3.38 23.75 -11.37
CA PRO A 190 2.67 23.08 -12.44
C PRO A 190 3.37 23.18 -13.80
N ILE A 191 3.64 22.03 -14.41
CA ILE A 191 4.28 21.96 -15.72
C ILE A 191 3.25 22.39 -16.78
N SER A 192 3.50 23.55 -17.39
CA SER A 192 2.49 24.20 -18.22
C SER A 192 2.37 23.61 -19.63
N ASN A 193 3.45 23.00 -20.14
CA ASN A 193 3.49 22.39 -21.48
C ASN A 193 4.66 21.41 -21.63
N LEU A 194 4.66 20.67 -22.74
CA LEU A 194 5.69 19.68 -23.07
C LEU A 194 7.10 20.28 -23.19
N LEU A 195 7.22 21.53 -23.63
CA LEU A 195 8.51 22.22 -23.75
C LEU A 195 9.09 22.58 -22.38
N ASP A 196 8.23 22.88 -21.41
CA ASP A 196 8.60 23.10 -20.01
C ASP A 196 9.14 21.80 -19.39
N LEU A 197 8.43 20.68 -19.60
CA LEU A 197 8.90 19.37 -19.17
C LEU A 197 10.28 19.03 -19.76
N LYS A 198 10.45 19.25 -21.07
CA LYS A 198 11.74 19.02 -21.75
C LYS A 198 12.86 19.89 -21.20
N ARG A 199 12.55 21.10 -20.75
CA ARG A 199 13.53 22.00 -20.11
C ARG A 199 13.95 21.48 -18.75
N ARG A 200 13.00 20.95 -17.97
CA ARG A 200 13.25 20.37 -16.63
C ARG A 200 13.96 19.03 -16.65
N LEU A 201 13.90 18.31 -17.77
CA LEU A 201 14.67 17.08 -18.02
C LEU A 201 15.88 17.32 -18.94
N GLY A 202 16.19 18.59 -19.21
CA GLY A 202 17.26 19.00 -20.11
C GLY A 202 18.63 19.05 -19.42
N VAL A 203 19.63 19.53 -20.17
CA VAL A 203 21.00 19.68 -19.66
C VAL A 203 21.00 20.52 -18.38
N GLY A 204 21.82 20.16 -17.38
CA GLY A 204 21.90 20.88 -16.10
C GLY A 204 20.69 20.69 -15.18
N ARG A 205 19.76 19.82 -15.56
CA ARG A 205 18.68 19.33 -14.71
C ARG A 205 18.73 17.82 -14.66
N LEU A 206 18.59 17.25 -13.48
CA LEU A 206 18.46 15.81 -13.29
C LEU A 206 17.11 15.55 -12.65
N CYS A 207 16.45 14.47 -13.04
CA CYS A 207 15.26 14.00 -12.34
C CYS A 207 15.53 12.58 -11.86
N PHE A 208 15.18 12.29 -10.62
CA PHE A 208 15.29 10.96 -10.04
C PHE A 208 13.93 10.54 -9.50
N GLY A 209 13.52 9.30 -9.74
CA GLY A 209 12.31 8.72 -9.19
C GLY A 209 12.62 7.52 -8.31
N TYR A 210 11.91 7.39 -7.19
CA TYR A 210 11.76 6.12 -6.50
C TYR A 210 10.56 5.39 -7.08
N LEU A 211 10.83 4.28 -7.76
CA LEU A 211 9.83 3.38 -8.32
C LEU A 211 9.76 2.11 -7.48
N HIS A 212 8.60 1.46 -7.46
CA HIS A 212 8.44 0.16 -6.85
C HIS A 212 8.27 -0.90 -7.94
N PRO A 213 9.00 -2.03 -7.93
CA PRO A 213 8.92 -3.05 -8.98
C PRO A 213 7.50 -3.61 -9.21
N ALA A 214 6.70 -3.72 -8.13
CA ALA A 214 5.31 -4.16 -8.21
C ALA A 214 4.31 -3.10 -8.73
N ILE A 215 4.75 -1.84 -8.94
CA ILE A 215 3.95 -0.75 -9.52
C ILE A 215 4.77 -0.10 -10.65
N PRO A 216 4.97 -0.81 -11.77
CA PRO A 216 5.83 -0.32 -12.85
C PRO A 216 5.28 0.97 -13.47
N GLY A 217 6.19 1.91 -13.75
CA GLY A 217 5.85 3.19 -14.38
C GLY A 217 5.07 4.16 -13.48
N GLU A 218 5.05 3.94 -12.16
CA GLU A 218 4.47 4.85 -11.18
C GLU A 218 5.58 5.44 -10.29
N PRO A 219 5.92 6.73 -10.42
CA PRO A 219 6.91 7.38 -9.57
C PRO A 219 6.27 7.72 -8.21
N LEU A 220 6.64 6.97 -7.16
CA LEU A 220 6.12 7.19 -5.81
C LEU A 220 6.67 8.47 -5.19
N ILE A 221 7.94 8.73 -5.45
CA ILE A 221 8.62 9.97 -5.07
C ILE A 221 9.44 10.34 -6.29
N PHE A 222 9.41 11.60 -6.69
CA PHE A 222 10.37 12.10 -7.67
C PHE A 222 11.05 13.36 -7.17
N MET A 223 12.24 13.59 -7.67
CA MET A 223 13.15 14.61 -7.23
C MET A 223 13.73 15.30 -8.45
N GLU A 224 13.51 16.61 -8.55
CA GLU A 224 14.14 17.44 -9.57
C GLU A 224 15.37 18.12 -8.98
N VAL A 225 16.52 17.95 -9.62
CA VAL A 225 17.79 18.53 -9.21
C VAL A 225 18.22 19.53 -10.26
N ALA A 226 18.49 20.74 -9.81
CA ALA A 226 19.10 21.79 -10.62
C ALA A 226 20.59 21.90 -10.31
N LEU A 227 21.42 21.77 -11.34
CA LEU A 227 22.86 21.96 -11.25
C LEU A 227 23.20 23.44 -11.40
N LEU A 228 23.93 23.99 -10.43
CA LEU A 228 24.22 25.42 -10.31
C LEU A 228 25.69 25.66 -10.01
N LYS A 229 26.18 26.86 -10.36
CA LYS A 229 27.52 27.33 -9.97
C LYS A 229 27.55 27.89 -8.54
N ASN A 230 26.46 28.52 -8.12
CA ASN A 230 26.32 29.12 -6.80
C ASN A 230 25.05 28.59 -6.13
N VAL A 231 24.99 28.67 -4.80
CA VAL A 231 23.76 28.38 -4.04
C VAL A 231 22.69 29.39 -4.44
N ALA A 232 21.56 28.91 -4.98
CA ALA A 232 20.42 29.76 -5.31
C ALA A 232 19.78 30.33 -4.04
N GLN A 233 19.36 31.59 -4.10
CA GLN A 233 18.68 32.26 -2.98
C GLN A 233 17.16 32.19 -3.11
N THR A 234 16.65 32.00 -4.33
CA THR A 234 15.22 31.92 -4.61
C THR A 234 14.87 30.79 -5.57
N ILE A 235 13.62 30.32 -5.49
CA ILE A 235 13.07 29.31 -6.40
C ILE A 235 13.06 29.78 -7.87
N HIS A 236 12.82 31.07 -8.09
CA HIS A 236 12.75 31.66 -9.43
C HIS A 236 14.10 31.60 -10.15
N GLU A 237 15.20 31.80 -9.42
CA GLU A 237 16.56 31.62 -9.97
C GLU A 237 16.78 30.19 -10.47
N VAL A 238 16.18 29.22 -9.78
CA VAL A 238 16.30 27.80 -10.13
C VAL A 238 15.40 27.44 -11.30
N LEU A 239 14.17 27.95 -11.39
CA LEU A 239 13.23 27.59 -12.46
C LEU A 239 13.49 28.36 -13.78
N TRP A 240 13.83 29.64 -13.71
CA TRP A 240 13.75 30.56 -14.87
C TRP A 240 15.07 31.22 -15.28
N ASP A 241 15.99 31.49 -14.36
CA ASP A 241 17.12 32.40 -14.63
C ASP A 241 18.47 31.72 -14.95
N ALA A 242 18.69 30.46 -14.58
CA ALA A 242 19.99 29.82 -14.79
C ALA A 242 20.09 29.10 -16.15
N PRO A 243 21.07 29.44 -17.03
CA PRO A 243 21.35 28.63 -18.21
C PRO A 243 21.78 27.21 -17.78
N PRO A 244 21.44 26.18 -18.58
CA PRO A 244 21.76 24.80 -18.25
C PRO A 244 23.29 24.64 -18.12
N ILE A 245 23.74 24.25 -16.92
CA ILE A 245 25.16 24.05 -16.63
C ILE A 245 25.47 22.56 -16.81
N VAL A 246 26.54 22.25 -17.52
CA VAL A 246 27.00 20.86 -17.68
C VAL A 246 27.48 20.34 -16.32
N GLU A 247 27.23 19.07 -16.03
CA GLU A 247 27.58 18.44 -14.75
C GLU A 247 29.05 18.65 -14.35
N SER A 248 29.97 18.67 -15.31
CA SER A 248 31.40 18.94 -15.08
C SER A 248 31.72 20.33 -14.54
N GLU A 249 30.81 21.30 -14.70
CA GLU A 249 30.97 22.69 -14.25
C GLU A 249 30.12 23.04 -13.03
N ALA A 250 29.34 22.09 -12.51
CA ALA A 250 28.46 22.30 -11.38
C ALA A 250 29.22 22.23 -10.05
N THR A 251 29.02 23.23 -9.20
CA THR A 251 29.62 23.32 -7.85
C THR A 251 28.58 23.25 -6.75
N CYS A 252 27.29 23.38 -7.08
CA CYS A 252 26.16 23.29 -6.17
C CYS A 252 25.02 22.51 -6.85
N ALA A 253 24.23 21.79 -6.05
CA ALA A 253 23.01 21.13 -6.50
C ALA A 253 21.85 21.64 -5.64
N PHE A 254 20.76 22.04 -6.29
CA PHE A 254 19.51 22.39 -5.61
C PHE A 254 18.51 21.27 -5.82
N LEU A 255 17.98 20.70 -4.74
CA LEU A 255 17.06 19.57 -4.74
C LEU A 255 15.63 20.04 -4.48
N PHE A 256 14.73 19.72 -5.39
CA PHE A 256 13.30 19.64 -5.15
C PHE A 256 12.91 18.18 -5.01
N TYR A 257 12.02 17.89 -4.07
CA TYR A 257 11.44 16.56 -3.95
C TYR A 257 9.92 16.69 -3.80
N ILE A 258 9.21 15.83 -4.51
CA ILE A 258 7.77 15.72 -4.45
C ILE A 258 7.43 14.29 -4.04
N ILE A 259 6.69 14.18 -2.95
CA ILE A 259 6.19 12.91 -2.43
C ILE A 259 4.79 12.73 -2.99
N ASN A 260 4.60 11.73 -3.84
CA ASN A 260 3.29 11.41 -4.38
C ASN A 260 2.58 10.44 -3.44
N SER A 261 1.33 10.75 -3.11
CA SER A 261 0.43 9.74 -2.57
C SER A 261 -0.13 8.91 -3.72
N VAL A 262 0.11 7.60 -3.73
CA VAL A 262 -0.44 6.61 -4.70
C VAL A 262 -1.98 6.61 -4.74
N SER A 263 -2.62 7.33 -3.82
CA SER A 263 -4.06 7.36 -3.57
C SER A 263 -4.89 8.21 -4.56
N THR A 264 -4.28 9.07 -5.38
CA THR A 264 -5.02 10.14 -6.09
C THR A 264 -5.11 9.99 -7.61
N THR A 265 -5.00 8.78 -8.18
CA THR A 265 -5.35 8.55 -9.60
C THR A 265 -6.66 7.82 -9.76
N SER A 266 -7.74 8.47 -9.35
CA SER A 266 -9.08 8.18 -9.87
C SER A 266 -9.85 9.49 -9.96
N HIS A 267 -10.01 9.96 -11.20
CA HIS A 267 -10.80 11.10 -11.66
C HIS A 267 -10.23 12.51 -11.44
N GLU A 268 -9.57 13.03 -12.48
CA GLU A 268 -9.88 14.37 -13.01
C GLU A 268 -9.44 14.45 -14.48
N VAL A 269 -10.26 13.86 -15.36
CA VAL A 269 -10.37 14.32 -16.75
C VAL A 269 -11.74 14.98 -16.84
N LYS A 270 -11.72 16.31 -16.84
CA LYS A 270 -12.80 17.15 -17.35
C LYS A 270 -12.21 18.10 -18.39
#